data_AF-A0A924WGD8-F1
#
_entry.id   AF-A0A924WGD8-F1
#
_cell.length_a   1.000
_cell.length_b   1.000
_cell.length_c   1.000
_cell.angle_alpha   90.00
_cell.angle_beta   90.00
_cell.angle_gamma   90.00
#
_symmetry.space_group_name_H-M   'P 1'
#
loop_
_entity.id
_entity.type
_entity.pdbx_description
1 polymer ?
#
loop_
_entity_poly.entity_id
_entity_poly.type
_entity_poly.pdbx_seq_one_letter_code
_entity_poly.pdbx_strand_id
1 'polypeptide(L)'
;MKKLTFSTQINAPKERVWEILWSDSSYPVWTSVFSEGSRAETDWKEGSKVLFTDGKGSGMVSKIARSIPNEFMSFEHLGELKDGVEDFTSAEAKGWSGALENYTLREKDGGTELVTEMDADDSFCNFVVEVFPKALQKVKELAEAQKITPFLWFDHQAEEAVNLYTAIFPNSKITSIVKLPNGAVMTAGFELGGQKFAALNGGPMFKINPSISFYVVCETETEVDTAWQKLSEGGSVMMPLDKYPWSEKYGWVQDRFGLSWQLSLGKLSDVGQKFTPSLMFVGEQHGRAEEAMNFYSSVFKNTGVDGILRYAAGESDPTEGTVKHAQFKLEGQKFMAMDSSAAHQFQFNEALSFVINCDTQEEIDYFWDKMTTEGGAESQCGWLKDKFGVSWQVVPPILSQLLGDPDPAKSQRVMQAMMQMKKLDIAVLKQAYE
;
A
#
# COMPACT_ATOMS: atom_id res chain seq x y z
N MET A 1 -9.46 32.96 -22.64
CA MET A 1 -9.15 31.70 -21.95
C MET A 1 -9.93 30.58 -22.62
N LYS A 2 -9.31 29.42 -22.81
CA LYS A 2 -9.94 28.18 -23.24
C LYS A 2 -10.27 27.35 -22.02
N LYS A 3 -11.40 26.65 -22.05
CA LYS A 3 -11.75 25.69 -21.01
C LYS A 3 -11.18 24.32 -21.37
N LEU A 4 -10.37 23.76 -20.50
CA LEU A 4 -9.79 22.42 -20.63
C LEU A 4 -10.46 21.49 -19.63
N THR A 5 -10.63 20.22 -20.01
CA THR A 5 -11.22 19.19 -19.15
C THR A 5 -10.37 17.93 -19.24
N PHE A 6 -10.00 17.40 -18.09
CA PHE A 6 -9.30 16.12 -17.93
C PHE A 6 -10.09 15.24 -16.97
N SER A 7 -9.96 13.92 -17.14
CA SER A 7 -10.58 12.94 -16.25
C SER A 7 -9.65 11.75 -16.06
N THR A 8 -9.62 11.20 -14.86
CA THR A 8 -8.93 9.95 -14.55
C THR A 8 -9.78 9.09 -13.62
N GLN A 9 -9.83 7.79 -13.88
CA GLN A 9 -10.47 6.82 -13.00
C GLN A 9 -9.43 6.29 -12.01
N ILE A 10 -9.74 6.37 -10.72
CA ILE A 10 -8.86 5.97 -9.63
C ILE A 10 -9.57 4.89 -8.80
N ASN A 11 -8.92 3.74 -8.63
CA ASN A 11 -9.36 2.62 -7.80
C ASN A 11 -9.06 2.88 -6.31
N ALA A 12 -9.60 4.00 -5.81
CA ALA A 12 -9.51 4.42 -4.42
C ALA A 12 -10.80 5.19 -4.04
N PRO A 13 -11.20 5.18 -2.76
CA PRO A 13 -12.35 5.96 -2.29
C PRO A 13 -12.07 7.47 -2.39
N LYS A 14 -13.13 8.29 -2.45
CA LYS A 14 -13.03 9.74 -2.63
C LYS A 14 -12.20 10.40 -1.55
N GLU A 15 -12.30 9.92 -0.31
CA GLU A 15 -11.55 10.39 0.85
C GLU A 15 -10.05 10.25 0.63
N ARG A 16 -9.61 9.13 0.05
CA ARG A 16 -8.19 8.90 -0.25
C ARG A 16 -7.72 9.82 -1.37
N VAL A 17 -8.51 9.96 -2.44
CA VAL A 17 -8.16 10.87 -3.55
C VAL A 17 -8.09 12.31 -3.06
N TRP A 18 -9.02 12.72 -2.21
CA TRP A 18 -9.04 14.06 -1.60
C TRP A 18 -7.82 14.32 -0.72
N GLU A 19 -7.46 13.37 0.14
CA GLU A 19 -6.23 13.44 0.95
C GLU A 19 -4.99 13.58 0.07
N ILE A 20 -4.87 12.78 -1.00
CA ILE A 20 -3.75 12.86 -1.94
C ILE A 20 -3.68 14.19 -2.66
N LEU A 21 -4.82 14.77 -3.02
CA LEU A 21 -4.83 16.06 -3.70
C LEU A 21 -4.33 17.17 -2.77
N TRP A 22 -4.76 17.20 -1.50
CA TRP A 22 -4.66 18.40 -0.64
C TRP A 22 -3.81 18.27 0.63
N SER A 23 -3.10 17.15 0.85
CA SER A 23 -2.19 17.05 2.00
C SER A 23 -0.81 17.64 1.72
N ASP A 24 -0.16 18.16 2.76
CA ASP A 24 1.18 18.76 2.65
C ASP A 24 2.26 17.73 2.24
N SER A 25 2.05 16.44 2.51
CA SER A 25 2.98 15.38 2.12
C SER A 25 2.81 14.96 0.66
N SER A 26 1.57 14.93 0.15
CA SER A 26 1.27 14.42 -1.19
C SER A 26 1.21 15.51 -2.27
N TYR A 27 0.78 16.73 -1.93
CA TYR A 27 0.64 17.83 -2.89
C TYR A 27 1.94 18.10 -3.65
N PRO A 28 3.10 18.27 -2.98
CA PRO A 28 4.37 18.48 -3.69
C PRO A 28 4.75 17.32 -4.62
N VAL A 29 4.38 16.09 -4.27
CA VAL A 29 4.74 14.89 -5.03
C VAL A 29 4.00 14.84 -6.35
N TRP A 30 2.67 15.01 -6.36
CA TRP A 30 1.92 14.95 -7.62
C TRP A 30 2.12 16.20 -8.48
N THR A 31 2.31 17.37 -7.87
CA THR A 31 2.61 18.63 -8.60
C THR A 31 4.04 18.75 -9.09
N SER A 32 4.96 17.89 -8.62
CA SER A 32 6.37 17.90 -9.09
C SER A 32 6.55 17.74 -10.61
N VAL A 33 5.52 17.28 -11.34
CA VAL A 33 5.56 17.26 -12.82
C VAL A 33 5.54 18.64 -13.46
N PHE A 34 5.00 19.64 -12.76
CA PHE A 34 5.00 21.04 -13.21
C PHE A 34 6.32 21.71 -12.85
N SER A 35 6.75 21.54 -11.60
CA SER A 35 8.05 21.99 -11.08
C SER A 35 8.41 21.17 -9.85
N GLU A 36 9.65 20.68 -9.75
CA GLU A 36 10.12 19.85 -8.62
C GLU A 36 9.90 20.48 -7.23
N GLY A 37 9.98 21.82 -7.14
CA GLY A 37 9.78 22.57 -5.91
C GLY A 37 8.33 22.94 -5.58
N SER A 38 7.35 22.41 -6.32
CA SER A 38 5.95 22.82 -6.22
C SER A 38 5.37 22.62 -4.81
N ARG A 39 4.69 23.65 -4.30
CA ARG A 39 4.01 23.65 -2.98
C ARG A 39 2.74 24.48 -3.01
N ALA A 40 1.88 24.26 -2.04
CA ALA A 40 0.72 25.10 -1.76
C ALA A 40 0.82 25.63 -0.33
N GLU A 41 0.66 26.94 -0.15
CA GLU A 41 0.64 27.59 1.16
C GLU A 41 -0.79 28.07 1.44
N THR A 42 -1.52 27.32 2.27
CA THR A 42 -2.90 27.63 2.67
C THR A 42 -3.33 26.76 3.85
N ASP A 43 -4.56 26.98 4.36
CA ASP A 43 -5.22 26.11 5.33
C ASP A 43 -6.34 25.24 4.73
N TRP A 44 -6.46 25.27 3.39
CA TRP A 44 -7.42 24.52 2.59
C TRP A 44 -8.91 24.81 2.87
N LYS A 45 -9.22 25.96 3.50
CA LYS A 45 -10.61 26.37 3.78
C LYS A 45 -11.19 27.23 2.67
N GLU A 46 -12.50 27.07 2.42
CA GLU A 46 -13.23 27.95 1.52
C GLU A 46 -13.05 29.43 1.92
N GLY A 47 -12.77 30.28 0.93
CA GLY A 47 -12.49 31.69 1.10
C GLY A 47 -11.02 32.03 1.37
N SER A 48 -10.18 31.07 1.76
CA SER A 48 -8.76 31.29 2.04
C SER A 48 -7.96 31.62 0.78
N LYS A 49 -6.90 32.40 0.98
CA LYS A 49 -5.85 32.59 -0.04
C LYS A 49 -5.01 31.31 -0.14
N VAL A 50 -4.56 31.01 -1.35
CA VAL A 50 -3.60 29.95 -1.64
C VAL A 50 -2.45 30.55 -2.44
N LEU A 51 -1.23 30.29 -2.01
CA LEU A 51 -0.05 30.52 -2.84
C LEU A 51 0.41 29.18 -3.39
N PHE A 52 0.26 28.97 -4.70
CA PHE A 52 0.87 27.83 -5.38
C PHE A 52 2.24 28.27 -5.85
N THR A 53 3.30 27.73 -5.26
CA THR A 53 4.68 28.20 -5.48
C THR A 53 5.51 27.12 -6.16
N ASP A 54 6.50 27.53 -6.95
CA ASP A 54 7.44 26.62 -7.64
C ASP A 54 8.69 26.27 -6.80
N GLY A 55 8.75 26.77 -5.56
CA GLY A 55 9.91 26.66 -4.65
C GLY A 55 11.06 27.61 -4.96
N LYS A 56 10.96 28.44 -6.01
CA LYS A 56 11.98 29.39 -6.48
C LYS A 56 11.49 30.85 -6.40
N GLY A 57 10.38 31.08 -5.70
CA GLY A 57 9.79 32.40 -5.50
C GLY A 57 8.80 32.84 -6.59
N SER A 58 8.50 31.97 -7.55
CA SER A 58 7.47 32.24 -8.56
C SER A 58 6.25 31.34 -8.37
N GLY A 59 5.11 31.75 -8.93
CA GLY A 59 3.89 30.96 -8.78
C GLY A 59 2.59 31.74 -9.03
N MET A 60 1.54 31.28 -8.39
CA MET A 60 0.17 31.73 -8.57
C MET A 60 -0.45 32.12 -7.23
N VAL A 61 -1.17 33.24 -7.23
CA VAL A 61 -1.98 33.69 -6.10
C VAL A 61 -3.44 33.38 -6.41
N SER A 62 -4.06 32.52 -5.61
CA SER A 62 -5.43 32.07 -5.80
C SER A 62 -6.26 32.24 -4.53
N LYS A 63 -7.57 32.10 -4.68
CA LYS A 63 -8.52 31.94 -3.60
C LYS A 63 -9.24 30.61 -3.73
N ILE A 64 -9.49 29.93 -2.63
CA ILE A 64 -10.40 28.78 -2.59
C ILE A 64 -11.82 29.32 -2.75
N ALA A 65 -12.34 29.29 -3.97
CA ALA A 65 -13.63 29.85 -4.31
C ALA A 65 -14.78 29.00 -3.73
N ARG A 66 -14.59 27.68 -3.67
CA ARG A 66 -15.55 26.74 -3.09
C ARG A 66 -14.87 25.46 -2.62
N SER A 67 -15.28 24.90 -1.49
CA SER A 67 -14.81 23.61 -1.00
C SER A 67 -15.95 22.76 -0.42
N ILE A 68 -16.17 21.60 -1.02
CA ILE A 68 -17.05 20.55 -0.52
C ILE A 68 -16.15 19.33 -0.28
N PRO A 69 -15.80 19.02 0.98
CA PRO A 69 -14.89 17.93 1.30
C PRO A 69 -15.25 16.62 0.59
N ASN A 70 -14.24 15.97 0.02
CA ASN A 70 -14.33 14.71 -0.73
C ASN A 70 -15.21 14.74 -1.99
N GLU A 71 -15.64 15.92 -2.47
CA GLU A 71 -16.52 16.03 -3.64
C GLU A 71 -16.09 17.11 -4.62
N PHE A 72 -15.76 18.31 -4.15
CA PHE A 72 -15.51 19.44 -5.03
C PHE A 72 -14.54 20.46 -4.43
N MET A 73 -13.54 20.87 -5.21
CA MET A 73 -12.65 21.98 -4.89
C MET A 73 -12.59 22.94 -6.07
N SER A 74 -12.69 24.23 -5.82
CA SER A 74 -12.56 25.28 -6.83
C SER A 74 -11.58 26.35 -6.38
N PHE A 75 -10.66 26.70 -7.27
CA PHE A 75 -9.73 27.81 -7.11
C PHE A 75 -10.08 28.90 -8.12
N GLU A 76 -10.14 30.14 -7.65
CA GLU A 76 -10.18 31.34 -8.49
C GLU A 76 -8.79 31.98 -8.46
N HIS A 77 -8.18 32.09 -9.62
CA HIS A 77 -6.86 32.69 -9.75
C HIS A 77 -6.94 34.21 -9.75
N LEU A 78 -6.18 34.85 -8.88
CA LEU A 78 -6.26 36.30 -8.64
C LEU A 78 -5.10 37.05 -9.30
N GLY A 79 -3.91 36.44 -9.36
CA GLY A 79 -2.70 37.06 -9.88
C GLY A 79 -1.48 36.14 -9.75
N GLU A 80 -0.30 36.69 -9.95
CA GLU A 80 0.97 35.95 -9.99
C GLU A 80 1.82 36.22 -8.76
N LEU A 81 2.69 35.27 -8.44
CA LEU A 81 3.79 35.46 -7.51
C LEU A 81 5.08 35.54 -8.32
N LYS A 82 5.85 36.62 -8.18
CA LYS A 82 7.16 36.80 -8.84
C LYS A 82 8.18 37.29 -7.82
N ASP A 83 9.28 36.57 -7.69
CA ASP A 83 10.34 36.85 -6.71
C ASP A 83 9.79 37.04 -5.27
N GLY A 84 8.76 36.28 -4.91
CA GLY A 84 8.06 36.36 -3.62
C GLY A 84 7.11 37.56 -3.46
N VAL A 85 6.88 38.34 -4.52
CA VAL A 85 5.98 39.49 -4.52
C VAL A 85 4.70 39.16 -5.29
N GLU A 86 3.55 39.39 -4.65
CA GLU A 86 2.23 39.21 -5.26
C GLU A 86 1.93 40.34 -6.24
N ASP A 87 1.53 40.00 -7.46
CA ASP A 87 1.17 40.93 -8.53
C ASP A 87 -0.24 40.65 -9.04
N PHE A 88 -1.13 41.63 -8.86
CA PHE A 88 -2.52 41.60 -9.30
C PHE A 88 -2.81 42.57 -10.45
N THR A 89 -1.79 43.31 -10.91
CA THR A 89 -2.02 44.53 -11.70
C THR A 89 -1.35 44.56 -13.06
N SER A 90 -0.30 43.75 -13.26
CA SER A 90 0.37 43.60 -14.56
C SER A 90 -0.59 43.10 -15.66
N ALA A 91 -0.18 43.28 -16.91
CA ALA A 91 -0.94 42.80 -18.05
C ALA A 91 -1.05 41.26 -18.03
N GLU A 92 0.03 40.60 -17.60
CA GLU A 92 0.12 39.17 -17.39
C GLU A 92 -0.88 38.73 -16.32
N ALA A 93 -0.81 39.27 -15.10
CA ALA A 93 -1.74 38.91 -14.01
C ALA A 93 -3.22 39.16 -14.35
N LYS A 94 -3.53 40.27 -15.04
CA LYS A 94 -4.89 40.57 -15.50
C LYS A 94 -5.38 39.66 -16.62
N GLY A 95 -4.46 39.04 -17.37
CA GLY A 95 -4.78 38.19 -18.52
C GLY A 95 -5.51 36.90 -18.13
N TRP A 96 -5.30 36.44 -16.89
CA TRP A 96 -5.87 35.19 -16.37
C TRP A 96 -6.53 35.36 -14.98
N SER A 97 -6.57 36.57 -14.42
CA SER A 97 -7.35 36.85 -13.21
C SER A 97 -8.84 36.52 -13.42
N GLY A 98 -9.42 35.80 -12.47
CA GLY A 98 -10.77 35.22 -12.56
C GLY A 98 -10.84 33.86 -13.27
N ALA A 99 -9.72 33.33 -13.78
CA ALA A 99 -9.64 31.95 -14.26
C ALA A 99 -10.03 30.98 -13.13
N LEU A 100 -10.81 29.96 -13.48
CA LEU A 100 -11.19 28.91 -12.54
C LEU A 100 -10.42 27.63 -12.78
N GLU A 101 -10.09 26.95 -11.69
CA GLU A 101 -9.55 25.59 -11.67
C GLU A 101 -10.40 24.75 -10.70
N ASN A 102 -11.11 23.75 -11.24
CA ASN A 102 -12.10 22.97 -10.52
C ASN A 102 -11.73 21.49 -10.52
N TYR A 103 -11.91 20.84 -9.38
CA TYR A 103 -11.70 19.41 -9.16
C TYR A 103 -13.01 18.82 -8.66
N THR A 104 -13.53 17.81 -9.34
CA THR A 104 -14.75 17.09 -8.96
C THR A 104 -14.43 15.61 -8.76
N LEU A 105 -14.78 15.08 -7.60
CA LEU A 105 -14.67 13.65 -7.28
C LEU A 105 -16.05 13.01 -7.32
N ARG A 106 -16.21 11.95 -8.12
CA ARG A 106 -17.46 11.21 -8.26
C ARG A 106 -17.21 9.73 -8.03
N GLU A 107 -18.12 9.05 -7.35
CA GLU A 107 -18.08 7.59 -7.31
C GLU A 107 -18.40 7.03 -8.69
N LYS A 108 -17.54 6.12 -9.17
CA LYS A 108 -17.70 5.45 -10.46
C LYS A 108 -16.97 4.11 -10.41
N ASP A 109 -17.65 3.04 -10.85
CA ASP A 109 -17.07 1.69 -10.96
C ASP A 109 -16.38 1.18 -9.67
N GLY A 110 -16.93 1.52 -8.50
CA GLY A 110 -16.35 1.12 -7.20
C GLY A 110 -15.13 1.92 -6.75
N GLY A 111 -14.70 2.92 -7.54
CA GLY A 111 -13.65 3.87 -7.20
C GLY A 111 -14.11 5.32 -7.40
N THR A 112 -13.16 6.19 -7.72
CA THR A 112 -13.37 7.63 -7.89
C THR A 112 -13.00 8.08 -9.30
N GLU A 113 -13.93 8.70 -10.01
CA GLU A 113 -13.65 9.53 -11.18
C GLU A 113 -13.24 10.93 -10.68
N LEU A 114 -11.98 11.31 -10.94
CA LEU A 114 -11.49 12.66 -10.73
C LEU A 114 -11.57 13.43 -12.04
N VAL A 115 -12.45 14.43 -12.09
CA VAL A 115 -12.62 15.34 -13.22
C VAL A 115 -12.03 16.70 -12.86
N THR A 116 -11.14 17.22 -13.69
CA THR A 116 -10.57 18.56 -13.52
C THR A 116 -10.94 19.44 -14.69
N GLU A 117 -11.48 20.63 -14.40
CA GLU A 117 -11.81 21.65 -15.38
C GLU A 117 -11.01 22.91 -15.08
N MET A 118 -10.28 23.44 -16.05
CA MET A 118 -9.49 24.65 -15.84
C MET A 118 -9.56 25.61 -17.02
N ASP A 119 -9.53 26.89 -16.70
CA ASP A 119 -9.36 27.96 -17.68
C ASP A 119 -7.86 28.16 -17.94
N ALA A 120 -7.45 28.07 -19.21
CA ALA A 120 -6.06 28.27 -19.63
C ALA A 120 -5.97 29.38 -20.69
N ASP A 121 -4.93 30.20 -20.63
CA ASP A 121 -4.61 31.11 -21.73
C ASP A 121 -4.01 30.34 -22.94
N ASP A 122 -4.01 30.97 -24.11
CA ASP A 122 -3.54 30.31 -25.35
C ASP A 122 -2.05 29.95 -25.32
N SER A 123 -1.23 30.69 -24.58
CA SER A 123 0.22 30.44 -24.44
C SER A 123 0.54 29.22 -23.58
N PHE A 124 -0.25 28.95 -22.54
CA PHE A 124 -0.06 27.84 -21.61
C PHE A 124 -0.90 26.61 -21.94
N CYS A 125 -1.91 26.74 -22.80
CA CYS A 125 -2.78 25.62 -23.21
C CYS A 125 -2.01 24.36 -23.60
N ASN A 126 -0.98 24.48 -24.45
CA ASN A 126 -0.22 23.31 -24.91
C ASN A 126 0.55 22.63 -23.77
N PHE A 127 1.14 23.41 -22.87
CA PHE A 127 1.84 22.90 -21.70
C PHE A 127 0.89 22.16 -20.77
N VAL A 128 -0.27 22.76 -20.45
CA VAL A 128 -1.28 22.16 -19.57
C VAL A 128 -1.82 20.85 -20.17
N VAL A 129 -2.15 20.83 -21.46
CA VAL A 129 -2.63 19.62 -22.15
C VAL A 129 -1.61 18.49 -22.11
N GLU A 130 -0.32 18.79 -22.14
CA GLU A 130 0.74 17.78 -22.07
C GLU A 130 1.03 17.30 -20.64
N VAL A 131 1.10 18.23 -19.67
CA VAL A 131 1.61 17.96 -18.33
C VAL A 131 0.53 17.53 -17.35
N PHE A 132 -0.67 18.11 -17.45
CA PHE A 132 -1.75 17.84 -16.49
C PHE A 132 -2.19 16.36 -16.46
N PRO A 133 -2.27 15.62 -17.59
CA PRO A 133 -2.50 14.18 -17.55
C PRO A 133 -1.43 13.41 -16.76
N LYS A 134 -0.16 13.85 -16.80
CA LYS A 134 0.93 13.25 -16.00
C LYS A 134 0.73 13.53 -14.50
N ALA A 135 0.21 14.71 -14.16
CA ALA A 135 -0.14 15.06 -12.78
C ALA A 135 -1.26 14.16 -12.24
N LEU A 136 -2.34 13.99 -13.01
CA LEU A 136 -3.45 13.10 -12.66
C LEU A 136 -3.01 11.64 -12.55
N GLN A 137 -2.06 11.21 -13.39
CA GLN A 137 -1.46 9.89 -13.28
C GLN A 137 -0.69 9.71 -11.97
N LYS A 138 0.07 10.72 -11.49
CA LYS A 138 0.69 10.68 -10.16
C LYS A 138 -0.33 10.65 -9.03
N VAL A 139 -1.41 11.42 -9.12
CA VAL A 139 -2.50 11.36 -8.13
C VAL A 139 -3.08 9.95 -8.06
N LYS A 140 -3.35 9.33 -9.22
CA LYS A 140 -3.82 7.95 -9.31
C LYS A 140 -2.83 6.98 -8.64
N GLU A 141 -1.55 7.08 -8.96
CA GLU A 141 -0.50 6.21 -8.38
C GLU A 141 -0.39 6.33 -6.86
N LEU A 142 -0.46 7.55 -6.32
CA LEU A 142 -0.40 7.80 -4.88
C LEU A 142 -1.67 7.33 -4.16
N ALA A 143 -2.84 7.51 -4.79
CA ALA A 143 -4.13 7.10 -4.23
C ALA A 143 -4.30 5.57 -4.24
N GLU A 144 -3.76 4.89 -5.25
CA GLU A 144 -3.80 3.43 -5.41
C GLU A 144 -2.59 2.71 -4.79
N ALA A 145 -1.69 3.44 -4.14
CA ALA A 145 -0.50 2.87 -3.53
C ALA A 145 -0.85 1.86 -2.43
N GLN A 146 -0.26 0.67 -2.51
CA GLN A 146 -0.43 -0.38 -1.52
C GLN A 146 0.28 0.00 -0.20
N LYS A 147 -0.48 0.28 0.85
CA LYS A 147 0.06 0.71 2.16
C LYS A 147 0.75 -0.44 2.89
N ILE A 148 0.23 -1.66 2.78
CA ILE A 148 0.72 -2.86 3.44
C ILE A 148 1.23 -3.88 2.41
N THR A 149 2.52 -4.18 2.42
CA THR A 149 3.17 -5.13 1.49
C THR A 149 3.54 -6.43 2.21
N PRO A 150 3.02 -7.61 1.81
CA PRO A 150 3.50 -8.87 2.35
C PRO A 150 4.97 -9.10 2.02
N PHE A 151 5.73 -9.57 3.00
CA PHE A 151 7.17 -9.76 2.93
C PHE A 151 7.54 -11.18 3.34
N LEU A 152 8.23 -11.87 2.44
CA LEU A 152 8.58 -13.28 2.55
C LEU A 152 10.06 -13.46 2.86
N TRP A 153 10.38 -14.05 4.00
CA TRP A 153 11.73 -14.45 4.34
C TRP A 153 11.99 -15.88 3.86
N PHE A 154 13.03 -16.04 3.08
CA PHE A 154 13.58 -17.32 2.67
C PHE A 154 14.99 -17.50 3.22
N ASP A 155 15.44 -18.74 3.26
CA ASP A 155 16.83 -19.05 3.57
C ASP A 155 17.74 -18.55 2.44
N HIS A 156 17.56 -19.12 1.24
CA HIS A 156 18.33 -18.73 0.04
C HIS A 156 17.53 -18.86 -1.26
N GLN A 157 16.26 -19.30 -1.20
CA GLN A 157 15.45 -19.67 -2.37
C GLN A 157 14.47 -18.58 -2.84
N ALA A 158 14.60 -17.32 -2.39
CA ALA A 158 13.65 -16.25 -2.74
C ALA A 158 13.45 -16.10 -4.25
N GLU A 159 14.52 -16.10 -5.04
CA GLU A 159 14.43 -15.96 -6.50
C GLU A 159 13.68 -17.14 -7.15
N GLU A 160 13.92 -18.37 -6.69
CA GLU A 160 13.22 -19.55 -7.21
C GLU A 160 11.73 -19.51 -6.89
N ALA A 161 11.38 -19.16 -5.64
CA ALA A 161 10.00 -19.04 -5.19
C ALA A 161 9.25 -17.95 -5.95
N VAL A 162 9.85 -16.76 -6.08
CA VAL A 162 9.25 -15.63 -6.81
C VAL A 162 9.05 -15.96 -8.29
N ASN A 163 10.01 -16.63 -8.95
CA ASN A 163 9.86 -17.09 -10.33
C ASN A 163 8.69 -18.09 -10.47
N LEU A 164 8.55 -19.02 -9.52
CA LEU A 164 7.40 -19.94 -9.52
C LEU A 164 6.08 -19.18 -9.39
N TYR A 165 5.95 -18.30 -8.40
CA TYR A 165 4.70 -17.60 -8.11
C TYR A 165 4.26 -16.69 -9.27
N THR A 166 5.19 -15.92 -9.82
CA THR A 166 4.92 -15.04 -10.96
C THR A 166 4.59 -15.80 -12.25
N ALA A 167 5.06 -17.05 -12.40
CA ALA A 167 4.71 -17.93 -13.51
C ALA A 167 3.39 -18.70 -13.33
N ILE A 168 2.83 -18.72 -12.11
CA ILE A 168 1.53 -19.34 -11.82
C ILE A 168 0.40 -18.37 -12.13
N PHE A 169 0.47 -17.16 -11.58
CA PHE A 169 -0.66 -16.25 -11.54
C PHE A 169 -0.61 -15.21 -12.68
N PRO A 170 -1.73 -14.95 -13.38
CA PRO A 170 -1.77 -13.94 -14.43
C PRO A 170 -1.54 -12.53 -13.88
N ASN A 171 -1.11 -11.60 -14.74
CA ASN A 171 -0.80 -10.22 -14.37
C ASN A 171 0.22 -10.12 -13.22
N SER A 172 1.26 -10.96 -13.29
CA SER A 172 2.33 -11.03 -12.30
C SER A 172 3.67 -10.75 -12.97
N LYS A 173 4.59 -10.14 -12.23
CA LYS A 173 5.93 -9.80 -12.73
C LYS A 173 6.91 -9.61 -11.59
N ILE A 174 8.18 -9.87 -11.84
CA ILE A 174 9.26 -9.41 -10.98
C ILE A 174 9.49 -7.92 -11.27
N THR A 175 9.51 -7.10 -10.23
CA THR A 175 9.68 -5.63 -10.37
C THR A 175 11.10 -5.19 -10.03
N SER A 176 11.80 -5.92 -9.17
CA SER A 176 13.20 -5.62 -8.83
C SER A 176 13.91 -6.84 -8.27
N ILE A 177 15.22 -6.92 -8.50
CA ILE A 177 16.12 -7.90 -7.89
C ILE A 177 17.35 -7.14 -7.41
N VAL A 178 17.63 -7.21 -6.10
CA VAL A 178 18.85 -6.67 -5.51
C VAL A 178 19.77 -7.82 -5.18
N LYS A 179 21.02 -7.75 -5.66
CA LYS A 179 22.04 -8.79 -5.47
C LYS A 179 23.14 -8.28 -4.55
N LEU A 180 23.71 -9.18 -3.76
CA LEU A 180 24.96 -8.97 -3.07
C LEU A 180 26.13 -8.86 -4.07
N PRO A 181 27.29 -8.30 -3.67
CA PRO A 181 28.47 -8.22 -4.56
C PRO A 181 28.94 -9.57 -5.12
N ASN A 182 28.64 -10.68 -4.44
CA ASN A 182 28.95 -12.03 -4.91
C ASN A 182 27.93 -12.58 -5.94
N GLY A 183 26.92 -11.79 -6.32
CA GLY A 183 25.88 -12.15 -7.29
C GLY A 183 24.67 -12.89 -6.70
N ALA A 184 24.68 -13.24 -5.41
CA ALA A 184 23.53 -13.88 -4.76
C ALA A 184 22.37 -12.88 -4.59
N VAL A 185 21.14 -13.33 -4.83
CA VAL A 185 19.94 -12.49 -4.58
C VAL A 185 19.80 -12.24 -3.08
N MET A 186 19.71 -10.96 -2.72
CA MET A 186 19.41 -10.50 -1.37
C MET A 186 17.91 -10.27 -1.23
N THR A 187 17.33 -9.38 -2.04
CA THR A 187 15.90 -9.08 -2.03
C THR A 187 15.29 -9.11 -3.42
N ALA A 188 14.00 -9.39 -3.48
CA ALA A 188 13.20 -9.36 -4.69
C ALA A 188 11.89 -8.61 -4.43
N GLY A 189 11.59 -7.61 -5.27
CA GLY A 189 10.25 -7.03 -5.37
C GLY A 189 9.50 -7.70 -6.51
N PHE A 190 8.23 -8.02 -6.31
CA PHE A 190 7.40 -8.66 -7.32
C PHE A 190 5.92 -8.30 -7.14
N GLU A 191 5.14 -8.53 -8.19
CA GLU A 191 3.70 -8.36 -8.19
C GLU A 191 3.03 -9.69 -8.52
N LEU A 192 1.98 -10.05 -7.77
CA LEU A 192 1.08 -11.15 -8.08
C LEU A 192 -0.32 -10.57 -8.35
N GLY A 193 -0.85 -10.76 -9.56
CA GLY A 193 -2.15 -10.18 -9.94
C GLY A 193 -2.22 -8.66 -9.76
N GLY A 194 -1.11 -7.94 -9.91
CA GLY A 194 -0.98 -6.50 -9.67
C GLY A 194 -0.79 -6.08 -8.20
N GLN A 195 -0.87 -7.00 -7.23
CA GLN A 195 -0.58 -6.70 -5.82
C GLN A 195 0.92 -6.87 -5.55
N LYS A 196 1.52 -5.92 -4.83
CA LYS A 196 2.96 -5.91 -4.52
C LYS A 196 3.29 -6.87 -3.38
N PHE A 197 4.42 -7.55 -3.53
CA PHE A 197 5.06 -8.41 -2.54
C PHE A 197 6.56 -8.11 -2.54
N ALA A 198 7.21 -8.47 -1.44
CA ALA A 198 8.65 -8.45 -1.31
C ALA A 198 9.16 -9.77 -0.74
N ALA A 199 10.39 -10.13 -1.09
CA ALA A 199 11.08 -11.29 -0.54
C ALA A 199 12.53 -10.96 -0.19
N LEU A 200 13.06 -11.68 0.80
CA LEU A 200 14.43 -11.57 1.30
C LEU A 200 15.03 -12.96 1.49
N ASN A 201 16.25 -13.15 1.02
CA ASN A 201 17.10 -14.25 1.46
C ASN A 201 17.86 -13.81 2.72
N GLY A 202 17.29 -14.14 3.89
CA GLY A 202 17.84 -13.74 5.19
C GLY A 202 18.51 -14.88 5.95
N GLY A 203 18.54 -16.09 5.38
CA GLY A 203 19.13 -17.28 6.00
C GLY A 203 18.14 -18.10 6.84
N PRO A 204 18.58 -19.20 7.48
CA PRO A 204 17.71 -20.26 7.97
C PRO A 204 17.06 -19.97 9.34
N MET A 205 17.25 -18.77 9.88
CA MET A 205 16.79 -18.39 11.22
C MET A 205 15.26 -18.45 11.35
N PHE A 206 14.56 -18.04 10.31
CA PHE A 206 13.10 -18.06 10.24
C PHE A 206 12.64 -18.93 9.07
N LYS A 207 11.56 -19.67 9.30
CA LYS A 207 10.95 -20.55 8.30
C LYS A 207 9.48 -20.20 8.17
N ILE A 208 9.03 -20.02 6.93
CA ILE A 208 7.62 -19.82 6.61
C ILE A 208 6.84 -21.05 7.10
N ASN A 209 5.67 -20.80 7.69
CA ASN A 209 4.79 -21.82 8.21
C ASN A 209 3.32 -21.44 7.96
N PRO A 210 2.36 -22.35 8.21
CA PRO A 210 0.95 -22.11 7.90
C PRO A 210 0.21 -21.06 8.74
N SER A 211 0.84 -20.42 9.74
CA SER A 211 0.19 -19.39 10.57
C SER A 211 -0.31 -18.20 9.75
N ILE A 212 0.34 -17.86 8.64
CA ILE A 212 -0.18 -16.92 7.66
C ILE A 212 -0.20 -17.61 6.30
N SER A 213 -1.36 -17.57 5.67
CA SER A 213 -1.59 -18.11 4.33
C SER A 213 -2.14 -17.03 3.39
N PHE A 214 -2.10 -17.27 2.08
CA PHE A 214 -2.78 -16.41 1.12
C PHE A 214 -4.01 -17.11 0.57
N TYR A 215 -5.18 -16.54 0.84
CA TYR A 215 -6.42 -16.90 0.17
C TYR A 215 -6.45 -16.27 -1.21
N VAL A 216 -6.54 -17.10 -2.25
CA VAL A 216 -6.45 -16.71 -3.65
C VAL A 216 -7.77 -16.98 -4.34
N VAL A 217 -8.39 -15.92 -4.87
CA VAL A 217 -9.57 -16.06 -5.74
C VAL A 217 -9.11 -16.21 -7.19
N CYS A 218 -9.38 -17.38 -7.74
CA CYS A 218 -9.15 -17.71 -9.14
C CYS A 218 -10.48 -17.61 -9.89
N GLU A 219 -10.49 -16.92 -11.04
CA GLU A 219 -11.72 -16.62 -11.77
C GLU A 219 -12.15 -17.71 -12.74
N THR A 220 -11.28 -18.71 -12.95
CA THR A 220 -11.54 -19.85 -13.83
C THR A 220 -11.04 -21.14 -13.20
N GLU A 221 -11.68 -22.26 -13.55
CA GLU A 221 -11.22 -23.59 -13.11
C GLU A 221 -9.79 -23.89 -13.55
N THR A 222 -9.43 -23.52 -14.79
CA THR A 222 -8.07 -23.69 -15.33
C THR A 222 -7.02 -22.99 -14.48
N GLU A 223 -7.34 -21.78 -13.98
CA GLU A 223 -6.44 -21.04 -13.10
C GLU A 223 -6.25 -21.78 -11.77
N VAL A 224 -7.34 -22.24 -11.14
CA VAL A 224 -7.28 -23.04 -9.90
C VAL A 224 -6.45 -24.30 -10.10
N ASP A 225 -6.71 -25.06 -11.16
CA ASP A 225 -6.03 -26.33 -11.44
C ASP A 225 -4.54 -26.13 -11.71
N THR A 226 -4.19 -25.10 -12.48
CA THR A 226 -2.79 -24.76 -12.77
C THR A 226 -2.04 -24.37 -11.50
N ALA A 227 -2.64 -23.51 -10.67
CA ALA A 227 -2.05 -23.10 -9.40
C ALA A 227 -1.91 -24.29 -8.44
N TRP A 228 -2.95 -25.13 -8.33
CA TRP A 228 -2.93 -26.32 -7.49
C TRP A 228 -1.83 -27.30 -7.91
N GLN A 229 -1.74 -27.63 -9.20
CA GLN A 229 -0.74 -28.56 -9.71
C GLN A 229 0.69 -28.08 -9.40
N LYS A 230 0.98 -26.80 -9.66
CA LYS A 230 2.31 -26.22 -9.46
C LYS A 230 2.68 -26.02 -7.99
N LEU A 231 1.72 -25.62 -7.14
CA LEU A 231 1.98 -25.35 -5.72
C LEU A 231 2.02 -26.65 -4.88
N SER A 232 1.31 -27.69 -5.29
CA SER A 232 1.36 -29.00 -4.61
C SER A 232 2.60 -29.84 -4.98
N GLU A 233 3.32 -29.49 -6.04
CA GLU A 233 4.55 -30.18 -6.43
C GLU A 233 5.65 -29.98 -5.38
N GLY A 234 5.98 -31.07 -4.67
CA GLY A 234 6.93 -31.03 -3.55
C GLY A 234 6.38 -30.35 -2.29
N GLY A 235 5.08 -30.01 -2.29
CA GLY A 235 4.37 -29.42 -1.16
C GLY A 235 3.64 -30.45 -0.30
N SER A 236 2.85 -29.94 0.65
CA SER A 236 1.99 -30.71 1.54
C SER A 236 0.54 -30.26 1.41
N VAL A 237 -0.34 -31.17 1.01
CA VAL A 237 -1.79 -30.92 0.92
C VAL A 237 -2.39 -30.96 2.32
N MET A 238 -3.00 -29.85 2.75
CA MET A 238 -3.73 -29.75 4.02
C MET A 238 -5.22 -30.03 3.84
N MET A 239 -5.82 -29.48 2.78
CA MET A 239 -7.18 -29.79 2.35
C MET A 239 -7.15 -30.07 0.84
N PRO A 240 -7.56 -31.27 0.39
CA PRO A 240 -7.57 -31.60 -1.04
C PRO A 240 -8.38 -30.61 -1.86
N LEU A 241 -7.98 -30.38 -3.11
CA LEU A 241 -8.75 -29.61 -4.05
C LEU A 241 -10.03 -30.36 -4.42
N ASP A 242 -11.16 -29.86 -3.93
CA ASP A 242 -12.48 -30.49 -4.10
C ASP A 242 -13.59 -29.45 -3.91
N LYS A 243 -14.84 -29.89 -3.98
CA LYS A 243 -16.02 -29.12 -3.62
C LYS A 243 -16.23 -29.13 -2.10
N TYR A 244 -16.48 -27.95 -1.55
CA TYR A 244 -16.79 -27.74 -0.12
C TYR A 244 -18.09 -26.94 0.04
N PRO A 245 -18.74 -26.94 1.22
CA PRO A 245 -20.00 -26.21 1.42
C PRO A 245 -19.96 -24.72 1.08
N TRP A 246 -18.79 -24.09 1.12
CA TRP A 246 -18.59 -22.65 0.84
C TRP A 246 -17.98 -22.36 -0.53
N SER A 247 -17.55 -23.36 -1.30
CA SER A 247 -16.89 -23.16 -2.60
C SER A 247 -17.05 -24.37 -3.51
N GLU A 248 -17.38 -24.13 -4.78
CA GLU A 248 -17.48 -25.17 -5.80
C GLU A 248 -16.13 -25.86 -6.07
N LYS A 249 -15.02 -25.16 -5.82
CA LYS A 249 -13.67 -25.70 -5.95
C LYS A 249 -12.72 -24.96 -5.04
N TYR A 250 -12.28 -25.61 -3.97
CA TYR A 250 -11.38 -25.06 -2.97
C TYR A 250 -10.31 -26.07 -2.60
N GLY A 251 -9.10 -25.61 -2.32
CA GLY A 251 -8.02 -26.45 -1.81
C GLY A 251 -7.05 -25.66 -0.96
N TRP A 252 -6.38 -26.33 -0.02
CA TRP A 252 -5.37 -25.74 0.84
C TRP A 252 -4.07 -26.54 0.79
N VAL A 253 -2.99 -25.89 0.36
CA VAL A 253 -1.68 -26.50 0.16
C VAL A 253 -0.57 -25.63 0.72
N GLN A 254 0.42 -26.27 1.32
CA GLN A 254 1.70 -25.64 1.66
C GLN A 254 2.68 -26.02 0.55
N ASP A 255 3.29 -25.05 -0.11
CA ASP A 255 4.21 -25.32 -1.20
C ASP A 255 5.58 -25.81 -0.71
N ARG A 256 6.47 -26.15 -1.65
CA ARG A 256 7.83 -26.65 -1.34
C ARG A 256 8.73 -25.63 -0.63
N PHE A 257 8.38 -24.35 -0.62
CA PHE A 257 9.09 -23.30 0.10
C PHE A 257 8.49 -23.01 1.47
N GLY A 258 7.40 -23.71 1.83
CA GLY A 258 6.71 -23.61 3.09
C GLY A 258 5.58 -22.58 3.11
N LEU A 259 5.32 -21.86 2.01
CA LEU A 259 4.25 -20.87 1.94
C LEU A 259 2.88 -21.55 1.76
N SER A 260 1.91 -21.07 2.52
CA SER A 260 0.58 -21.67 2.63
C SER A 260 -0.42 -20.93 1.74
N TRP A 261 -1.15 -21.68 0.91
CA TRP A 261 -2.05 -21.18 -0.13
C TRP A 261 -3.44 -21.81 -0.01
N GLN A 262 -4.46 -20.97 0.09
CA GLN A 262 -5.86 -21.37 0.03
C GLN A 262 -6.41 -20.95 -1.34
N LEU A 263 -6.59 -21.88 -2.26
CA LEU A 263 -7.06 -21.60 -3.62
C LEU A 263 -8.57 -21.80 -3.69
N SER A 264 -9.30 -20.82 -4.21
CA SER A 264 -10.75 -20.93 -4.40
C SER A 264 -11.16 -20.44 -5.78
N LEU A 265 -12.03 -21.20 -6.44
CA LEU A 265 -12.81 -20.68 -7.56
C LEU A 265 -13.79 -19.62 -7.03
N GLY A 266 -13.88 -18.48 -7.70
CA GLY A 266 -14.78 -17.39 -7.34
C GLY A 266 -14.69 -16.23 -8.32
N LYS A 267 -15.36 -15.11 -8.04
CA LYS A 267 -15.26 -13.89 -8.86
C LYS A 267 -14.49 -12.83 -8.10
N LEU A 268 -13.54 -12.18 -8.77
CA LEU A 268 -12.78 -11.11 -8.12
C LEU A 268 -13.69 -9.92 -7.77
N SER A 269 -14.75 -9.68 -8.55
CA SER A 269 -15.77 -8.65 -8.26
C SER A 269 -16.45 -8.81 -6.90
N ASP A 270 -16.57 -10.04 -6.41
CA ASP A 270 -17.32 -10.35 -5.19
C ASP A 270 -16.46 -10.12 -3.94
N VAL A 271 -15.13 -10.22 -4.10
CA VAL A 271 -14.16 -10.09 -3.01
C VAL A 271 -13.29 -8.84 -3.10
N GLY A 272 -13.14 -8.19 -4.26
CA GLY A 272 -12.35 -6.97 -4.46
C GLY A 272 -10.83 -7.11 -4.35
N GLN A 273 -10.30 -8.28 -3.94
CA GLN A 273 -8.86 -8.52 -3.80
C GLN A 273 -8.53 -9.97 -4.15
N LYS A 274 -7.46 -10.17 -4.94
CA LYS A 274 -7.11 -11.50 -5.45
C LYS A 274 -6.37 -12.34 -4.42
N PHE A 275 -5.35 -11.76 -3.79
CA PHE A 275 -4.52 -12.38 -2.76
C PHE A 275 -4.83 -11.73 -1.41
N THR A 276 -5.45 -12.49 -0.50
CA THR A 276 -5.84 -12.01 0.83
C THR A 276 -5.02 -12.74 1.90
N PRO A 277 -4.18 -12.04 2.67
CA PRO A 277 -3.50 -12.66 3.81
C PRO A 277 -4.52 -13.16 4.83
N SER A 278 -4.37 -14.40 5.26
CA SER A 278 -5.23 -15.06 6.23
C SER A 278 -4.41 -15.52 7.44
N LEU A 279 -4.69 -14.88 8.58
CA LEU A 279 -3.98 -15.07 9.84
C LEU A 279 -4.69 -16.15 10.66
N MET A 280 -3.97 -17.22 10.98
CA MET A 280 -4.46 -18.29 11.83
C MET A 280 -3.91 -18.15 13.26
N PHE A 281 -4.81 -17.86 14.19
CA PHE A 281 -4.54 -17.74 15.61
C PHE A 281 -4.59 -19.13 16.26
N VAL A 282 -3.43 -19.62 16.69
CA VAL A 282 -3.22 -20.98 17.22
C VAL A 282 -2.46 -20.95 18.54
N GLY A 283 -2.46 -22.07 19.26
CA GLY A 283 -1.68 -22.21 20.50
C GLY A 283 -2.03 -21.14 21.53
N GLU A 284 -1.04 -20.42 22.04
CA GLU A 284 -1.25 -19.33 23.02
C GLU A 284 -2.05 -18.14 22.45
N GLN A 285 -2.14 -18.02 21.12
CA GLN A 285 -2.88 -16.95 20.45
C GLN A 285 -4.32 -17.36 20.09
N HIS A 286 -4.69 -18.63 20.23
CA HIS A 286 -6.03 -19.12 19.91
C HIS A 286 -7.12 -18.36 20.71
N GLY A 287 -8.17 -17.95 20.01
CA GLY A 287 -9.30 -17.18 20.55
C GLY A 287 -9.09 -15.67 20.51
N ARG A 288 -7.95 -15.19 19.99
CA ARG A 288 -7.59 -13.76 19.94
C ARG A 288 -7.75 -13.12 18.56
N ALA A 289 -8.26 -13.85 17.56
CA ALA A 289 -8.41 -13.32 16.20
C ALA A 289 -9.24 -12.02 16.15
N GLU A 290 -10.37 -11.97 16.85
CA GLU A 290 -11.21 -10.77 16.90
C GLU A 290 -10.59 -9.62 17.71
N GLU A 291 -9.86 -9.94 18.79
CA GLU A 291 -9.08 -8.94 19.53
C GLU A 291 -8.05 -8.28 18.60
N ALA A 292 -7.36 -9.07 17.78
CA ALA A 292 -6.40 -8.57 16.81
C ALA A 292 -7.05 -7.70 15.73
N MET A 293 -8.19 -8.14 15.17
CA MET A 293 -8.95 -7.33 14.22
C MET A 293 -9.34 -5.96 14.78
N ASN A 294 -9.83 -5.92 16.01
CA ASN A 294 -10.20 -4.67 16.69
C ASN A 294 -8.98 -3.78 16.96
N PHE A 295 -7.87 -4.39 17.39
CA PHE A 295 -6.60 -3.68 17.58
C PHE A 295 -6.12 -3.05 16.27
N TYR A 296 -6.00 -3.83 15.18
CA TYR A 296 -5.58 -3.30 13.89
C TYR A 296 -6.53 -2.23 13.37
N SER A 297 -7.85 -2.40 13.56
CA SER A 297 -8.83 -1.39 13.16
C SER A 297 -8.70 -0.08 13.94
N SER A 298 -8.13 -0.11 15.15
CA SER A 298 -7.83 1.09 15.93
C SER A 298 -6.51 1.78 15.55
N VAL A 299 -5.60 1.04 14.89
CA VAL A 299 -4.28 1.53 14.48
C VAL A 299 -4.32 2.07 13.06
N PHE A 300 -4.92 1.34 12.12
CA PHE A 300 -4.96 1.70 10.71
C PHE A 300 -6.16 2.61 10.37
N LYS A 301 -6.09 3.27 9.20
CA LYS A 301 -7.19 4.03 8.60
C LYS A 301 -7.90 3.20 7.53
N ASN A 302 -9.02 3.72 7.02
CA ASN A 302 -9.83 3.10 5.97
C ASN A 302 -10.12 1.61 6.26
N THR A 303 -10.58 1.37 7.49
CA THR A 303 -10.82 0.04 8.04
C THR A 303 -12.28 -0.36 7.85
N GLY A 304 -12.56 -1.66 7.86
CA GLY A 304 -13.93 -2.16 7.84
C GLY A 304 -13.98 -3.66 8.13
N VAL A 305 -15.12 -4.16 8.60
CA VAL A 305 -15.35 -5.59 8.80
C VAL A 305 -16.41 -6.02 7.80
N ASP A 306 -16.02 -6.90 6.87
CA ASP A 306 -16.93 -7.41 5.84
C ASP A 306 -17.81 -8.53 6.41
N GLY A 307 -17.31 -9.31 7.36
CA GLY A 307 -18.10 -10.32 8.06
C GLY A 307 -17.28 -11.19 9.01
N ILE A 308 -17.96 -11.76 10.01
CA ILE A 308 -17.39 -12.71 10.97
C ILE A 308 -18.34 -13.90 11.08
N LEU A 309 -17.82 -15.08 10.76
CA LEU A 309 -18.41 -16.38 11.04
C LEU A 309 -17.73 -16.97 12.28
N ARG A 310 -18.54 -17.51 13.19
CA ARG A 310 -18.07 -18.09 14.46
C ARG A 310 -18.37 -19.58 14.51
N TYR A 311 -17.60 -20.31 15.30
CA TYR A 311 -17.92 -21.70 15.63
C TYR A 311 -19.20 -21.75 16.47
N ALA A 312 -20.18 -22.52 16.02
CA ALA A 312 -21.38 -22.82 16.79
C ALA A 312 -21.12 -23.91 17.83
N ALA A 313 -22.01 -24.00 18.82
CA ALA A 313 -22.00 -25.09 19.80
C ALA A 313 -22.06 -26.46 19.10
N GLY A 314 -21.12 -27.35 19.43
CA GLY A 314 -21.09 -28.74 18.94
C GLY A 314 -20.36 -28.97 17.61
N GLU A 315 -19.67 -27.96 17.07
CA GLU A 315 -18.74 -28.15 15.95
C GLU A 315 -17.42 -28.84 16.38
N SER A 316 -16.69 -29.38 15.39
CA SER A 316 -15.49 -30.20 15.61
C SER A 316 -14.25 -29.42 16.09
N ASP A 317 -14.22 -28.10 15.90
CA ASP A 317 -13.25 -27.21 16.55
C ASP A 317 -13.97 -26.60 17.78
N PRO A 318 -13.52 -26.85 19.02
CA PRO A 318 -14.35 -26.96 20.21
C PRO A 318 -14.57 -25.66 20.98
N THR A 319 -14.04 -24.52 20.54
CA THR A 319 -14.24 -23.26 21.30
C THR A 319 -15.37 -22.45 20.70
N GLU A 320 -16.58 -22.71 21.15
CA GLU A 320 -17.77 -21.96 20.76
C GLU A 320 -17.54 -20.44 20.84
N GLY A 321 -17.98 -19.72 19.80
CA GLY A 321 -17.89 -18.26 19.73
C GLY A 321 -16.57 -17.70 19.21
N THR A 322 -15.50 -18.51 19.11
CA THR A 322 -14.26 -18.07 18.45
C THR A 322 -14.46 -17.88 16.94
N VAL A 323 -13.55 -17.13 16.32
CA VAL A 323 -13.68 -16.75 14.91
C VAL A 323 -13.35 -17.97 14.05
N LYS A 324 -14.35 -18.52 13.38
CA LYS A 324 -14.16 -19.56 12.37
C LYS A 324 -13.59 -18.97 11.08
N HIS A 325 -14.11 -17.80 10.69
CA HIS A 325 -13.67 -17.08 9.52
C HIS A 325 -14.08 -15.63 9.62
N ALA A 326 -13.15 -14.70 9.46
CA ALA A 326 -13.44 -13.28 9.38
C ALA A 326 -12.79 -12.65 8.14
N GLN A 327 -13.44 -11.63 7.60
CA GLN A 327 -12.89 -10.74 6.59
C GLN A 327 -12.97 -9.30 7.08
N PHE A 328 -11.87 -8.59 6.96
CA PHE A 328 -11.75 -7.19 7.37
C PHE A 328 -10.77 -6.44 6.48
N LYS A 329 -10.73 -5.12 6.61
CA LYS A 329 -9.91 -4.21 5.81
C LYS A 329 -9.00 -3.37 6.70
N LEU A 330 -7.77 -3.19 6.25
CA LEU A 330 -6.79 -2.25 6.79
C LEU A 330 -6.26 -1.42 5.62
N GLU A 331 -6.36 -0.10 5.68
CA GLU A 331 -5.90 0.79 4.60
C GLU A 331 -6.54 0.45 3.24
N GLY A 332 -7.81 0.02 3.26
CA GLY A 332 -8.54 -0.45 2.09
C GLY A 332 -8.17 -1.86 1.58
N GLN A 333 -7.12 -2.48 2.13
CA GLN A 333 -6.66 -3.82 1.77
C GLN A 333 -7.34 -4.88 2.61
N LYS A 334 -7.78 -5.98 1.99
CA LYS A 334 -8.44 -7.08 2.68
C LYS A 334 -7.45 -7.97 3.43
N PHE A 335 -7.89 -8.41 4.60
CA PHE A 335 -7.28 -9.41 5.45
C PHE A 335 -8.34 -10.40 5.92
N MET A 336 -7.88 -11.57 6.30
CA MET A 336 -8.69 -12.62 6.90
C MET A 336 -8.08 -13.06 8.22
N ALA A 337 -8.94 -13.51 9.13
CA ALA A 337 -8.51 -14.08 10.40
C ALA A 337 -9.38 -15.27 10.76
N MET A 338 -8.78 -16.24 11.44
CA MET A 338 -9.45 -17.41 12.01
C MET A 338 -8.72 -17.88 13.25
N ASP A 339 -9.46 -18.45 14.18
CA ASP A 339 -8.94 -19.20 15.32
C ASP A 339 -8.94 -20.70 14.96
N SER A 340 -7.93 -21.43 15.43
CA SER A 340 -7.96 -22.90 15.38
C SER A 340 -7.45 -23.47 16.69
N SER A 341 -8.25 -24.31 17.34
CA SER A 341 -7.85 -24.94 18.60
C SER A 341 -7.01 -26.21 18.38
N ALA A 342 -6.80 -26.63 17.13
CA ALA A 342 -6.02 -27.82 16.84
C ALA A 342 -4.58 -27.66 17.37
N ALA A 343 -3.96 -28.78 17.74
CA ALA A 343 -2.63 -28.82 18.34
C ALA A 343 -1.51 -28.59 17.30
N HIS A 344 -1.51 -27.41 16.69
CA HIS A 344 -0.51 -26.98 15.72
C HIS A 344 0.86 -26.81 16.37
N GLN A 345 1.91 -27.20 15.66
CA GLN A 345 3.31 -27.07 16.09
C GLN A 345 4.00 -25.87 15.42
N PHE A 346 3.25 -24.79 15.18
CA PHE A 346 3.73 -23.55 14.60
C PHE A 346 3.03 -22.35 15.25
N GLN A 347 3.63 -21.18 15.07
CA GLN A 347 3.12 -19.89 15.52
C GLN A 347 3.59 -18.79 14.56
N PHE A 348 3.05 -17.59 14.70
CA PHE A 348 3.56 -16.44 13.96
C PHE A 348 5.05 -16.24 14.20
N ASN A 349 5.78 -15.94 13.14
CA ASN A 349 7.19 -15.60 13.20
C ASN A 349 7.54 -14.58 12.10
N GLU A 350 8.79 -14.18 12.05
CA GLU A 350 9.34 -13.18 11.14
C GLU A 350 9.35 -13.64 9.67
N ALA A 351 9.09 -14.92 9.41
CA ALA A 351 9.25 -15.46 8.06
C ALA A 351 8.19 -14.96 7.08
N LEU A 352 7.00 -14.62 7.57
CA LEU A 352 6.01 -13.88 6.82
C LEU A 352 5.62 -12.65 7.65
N SER A 353 5.97 -11.47 7.14
CA SER A 353 5.72 -10.19 7.78
C SER A 353 4.99 -9.23 6.84
N PHE A 354 4.56 -8.09 7.37
CA PHE A 354 3.88 -7.05 6.62
C PHE A 354 4.62 -5.72 6.72
N VAL A 355 5.05 -5.17 5.58
CA VAL A 355 5.67 -3.84 5.50
C VAL A 355 4.57 -2.79 5.46
N ILE A 356 4.57 -1.86 6.42
CA ILE A 356 3.76 -0.64 6.43
C ILE A 356 4.60 0.46 5.78
N ASN A 357 4.23 0.85 4.57
CA ASN A 357 4.93 1.88 3.79
C ASN A 357 4.60 3.27 4.35
N CYS A 358 5.58 3.94 4.97
CA CYS A 358 5.38 5.24 5.64
C CYS A 358 6.06 6.38 4.89
N ASP A 359 5.30 7.35 4.40
CA ASP A 359 5.85 8.43 3.56
C ASP A 359 6.55 9.52 4.38
N THR A 360 6.19 9.64 5.67
CA THR A 360 6.74 10.66 6.58
C THR A 360 7.24 10.05 7.88
N GLN A 361 8.06 10.81 8.61
CA GLN A 361 8.58 10.38 9.91
C GLN A 361 7.46 10.25 10.95
N GLU A 362 6.45 11.11 10.87
CA GLU A 362 5.28 11.07 11.76
C GLU A 362 4.49 9.78 11.60
N GLU A 363 4.34 9.27 10.37
CA GLU A 363 3.74 7.95 10.14
C GLU A 363 4.58 6.82 10.72
N ILE A 364 5.91 6.87 10.54
CA ILE A 364 6.82 5.88 11.11
C ILE A 364 6.67 5.86 12.64
N ASP A 365 6.73 7.02 13.27
CA ASP A 365 6.62 7.16 14.73
C ASP A 365 5.27 6.65 15.23
N TYR A 366 4.19 7.01 14.54
CA TYR A 366 2.83 6.55 14.88
C TYR A 366 2.71 5.03 14.85
N PHE A 367 3.06 4.38 13.73
CA PHE A 367 2.92 2.93 13.60
C PHE A 367 3.88 2.18 14.51
N TRP A 368 5.12 2.66 14.64
CA TRP A 368 6.09 2.04 15.54
C TRP A 368 5.59 2.03 16.98
N ASP A 369 5.17 3.18 17.50
CA ASP A 369 4.74 3.31 18.89
C ASP A 369 3.43 2.53 19.14
N LYS A 370 2.49 2.56 18.20
CA LYS A 370 1.22 1.81 18.33
C LYS A 370 1.41 0.31 18.29
N MET A 371 2.28 -0.20 17.43
CA MET A 371 2.45 -1.65 17.24
C MET A 371 3.38 -2.27 18.30
N THR A 372 4.22 -1.48 18.96
CA THR A 372 5.16 -1.96 20.00
C THR A 372 4.62 -1.82 21.42
N THR A 373 3.49 -1.15 21.62
CA THR A 373 2.84 -1.01 22.93
C THR A 373 2.00 -2.25 23.30
N GLU A 374 1.58 -2.37 24.56
CA GLU A 374 0.68 -3.43 25.07
C GLU A 374 1.15 -4.87 24.82
N GLY A 375 2.47 -5.12 24.86
CA GLY A 375 3.05 -6.45 24.68
C GLY A 375 3.65 -6.69 23.29
N GLY A 376 3.68 -5.67 22.43
CA GLY A 376 4.55 -5.67 21.26
C GLY A 376 6.04 -5.62 21.62
N ALA A 377 6.90 -5.89 20.63
CA ALA A 377 8.35 -5.93 20.80
C ALA A 377 9.06 -5.30 19.59
N GLU A 378 9.99 -4.40 19.87
CA GLU A 378 10.87 -3.84 18.85
C GLU A 378 11.88 -4.87 18.34
N SER A 379 12.22 -4.76 17.05
CA SER A 379 13.36 -5.44 16.43
C SER A 379 14.22 -4.43 15.65
N GLN A 380 15.14 -4.92 14.83
CA GLN A 380 16.11 -4.11 14.09
C GLN A 380 15.56 -3.68 12.72
N CYS A 381 16.11 -2.61 12.15
CA CYS A 381 15.91 -2.21 10.75
C CYS A 381 14.43 -2.00 10.35
N GLY A 382 13.62 -1.44 11.24
CA GLY A 382 12.19 -1.22 11.03
C GLY A 382 11.30 -2.41 11.40
N TRP A 383 11.86 -3.56 11.77
CA TRP A 383 11.09 -4.73 12.19
C TRP A 383 10.54 -4.58 13.61
N LEU A 384 9.36 -5.13 13.84
CA LEU A 384 8.72 -5.27 15.14
C LEU A 384 7.76 -6.45 15.15
N LYS A 385 7.34 -6.87 16.35
CA LYS A 385 6.19 -7.76 16.56
C LYS A 385 5.12 -7.04 17.35
N ASP A 386 3.86 -7.28 17.02
CA ASP A 386 2.75 -6.84 17.85
C ASP A 386 2.49 -7.80 19.02
N LYS A 387 1.49 -7.48 19.85
CA LYS A 387 1.08 -8.26 21.02
C LYS A 387 0.47 -9.64 20.70
N PHE A 388 0.26 -9.96 19.43
CA PHE A 388 -0.18 -11.27 18.94
C PHE A 388 0.96 -12.09 18.36
N GLY A 389 2.16 -11.49 18.23
CA GLY A 389 3.34 -12.12 17.66
C GLY A 389 3.43 -12.01 16.14
N VAL A 390 2.51 -11.29 15.48
CA VAL A 390 2.59 -11.03 14.04
C VAL A 390 3.74 -10.07 13.78
N SER A 391 4.57 -10.39 12.78
CA SER A 391 5.74 -9.59 12.44
C SER A 391 5.36 -8.49 11.45
N TRP A 392 5.80 -7.27 11.73
CA TRP A 392 5.59 -6.09 10.90
C TRP A 392 6.92 -5.39 10.62
N GLN A 393 6.95 -4.57 9.57
CA GLN A 393 8.07 -3.69 9.26
C GLN A 393 7.53 -2.29 8.99
N VAL A 394 7.99 -1.28 9.73
CA VAL A 394 7.60 0.12 9.51
C VAL A 394 8.72 0.78 8.71
N VAL A 395 8.50 0.98 7.41
CA VAL A 395 9.58 1.30 6.46
C VAL A 395 9.20 2.46 5.55
N PRO A 396 10.09 3.44 5.35
CA PRO A 396 9.87 4.49 4.37
C PRO A 396 10.15 4.01 2.94
N PRO A 397 9.29 4.31 1.94
CA PRO A 397 9.51 3.87 0.55
C PRO A 397 10.85 4.31 -0.04
N ILE A 398 11.40 5.45 0.39
CA ILE A 398 12.70 5.95 -0.05
C ILE A 398 13.85 4.98 0.30
N LEU A 399 13.73 4.17 1.36
CA LEU A 399 14.79 3.27 1.78
C LEU A 399 15.20 2.30 0.65
N SER A 400 14.23 1.77 -0.09
CA SER A 400 14.52 0.88 -1.22
C SER A 400 15.31 1.57 -2.33
N GLN A 401 15.10 2.87 -2.54
CA GLN A 401 15.84 3.66 -3.52
C GLN A 401 17.27 3.90 -3.05
N LEU A 402 17.44 4.26 -1.77
CA LEU A 402 18.75 4.53 -1.18
C LEU A 402 19.63 3.27 -1.12
N LEU A 403 19.05 2.11 -0.77
CA LEU A 403 19.78 0.83 -0.74
C LEU A 403 20.04 0.25 -2.13
N GLY A 404 19.21 0.60 -3.11
CA GLY A 404 19.34 0.15 -4.51
C GLY A 404 20.20 1.05 -5.40
N ASP A 405 20.88 2.05 -4.82
CA ASP A 405 21.68 3.01 -5.59
C ASP A 405 22.83 2.31 -6.35
N PRO A 406 23.07 2.67 -7.63
CA PRO A 406 24.15 2.09 -8.41
C PRO A 406 25.55 2.40 -7.88
N ASP A 407 25.73 3.44 -7.04
CA ASP A 407 26.95 3.70 -6.30
C ASP A 407 27.02 2.81 -5.04
N PRO A 408 27.92 1.81 -5.01
CA PRO A 408 28.03 0.90 -3.87
C PRO A 408 28.45 1.61 -2.58
N ALA A 409 29.17 2.73 -2.66
CA ALA A 409 29.62 3.45 -1.48
C ALA A 409 28.45 4.18 -0.79
N LYS A 410 27.49 4.71 -1.57
CA LYS A 410 26.28 5.35 -1.02
C LYS A 410 25.36 4.33 -0.38
N SER A 411 25.01 3.27 -1.12
CA SER A 411 24.13 2.20 -0.61
C SER A 411 24.74 1.51 0.61
N GLN A 412 26.06 1.33 0.67
CA GLN A 412 26.74 0.77 1.85
C GLN A 412 26.67 1.68 3.08
N ARG A 413 26.82 3.00 2.95
CA ARG A 413 26.67 3.93 4.10
C ARG A 413 25.24 3.92 4.64
N VAL A 414 24.25 3.92 3.75
CA VAL A 414 22.83 3.81 4.13
C VAL A 414 22.57 2.49 4.86
N MET A 415 23.07 1.38 4.34
CA MET A 415 22.95 0.07 4.97
C MET A 415 23.59 0.04 6.37
N GLN A 416 24.80 0.61 6.52
CA GLN A 416 25.48 0.71 7.81
C GLN A 416 24.68 1.53 8.81
N ALA A 417 24.13 2.68 8.40
CA ALA A 417 23.29 3.52 9.24
C ALA A 417 22.01 2.77 9.66
N MET A 418 21.32 2.14 8.71
CA MET A 418 20.11 1.34 8.96
C MET A 418 20.34 0.23 9.99
N MET A 419 21.48 -0.48 9.90
CA MET A 419 21.83 -1.56 10.82
C MET A 419 22.08 -1.11 12.27
N GLN A 420 22.21 0.20 12.52
CA GLN A 420 22.29 0.77 13.88
C GLN A 420 20.91 1.19 14.40
N MET A 421 19.85 1.06 13.60
CA MET A 421 18.51 1.53 13.92
C MET A 421 17.58 0.37 14.26
N LYS A 422 16.71 0.61 15.24
CA LYS A 422 15.48 -0.17 15.41
C LYS A 422 14.35 0.50 14.62
N LYS A 423 13.81 1.61 15.15
CA LYS A 423 12.93 2.52 14.41
C LYS A 423 13.77 3.30 13.41
N LEU A 424 13.29 3.40 12.17
CA LEU A 424 13.99 4.08 11.10
C LEU A 424 13.81 5.60 11.19
N ASP A 425 14.87 6.34 10.89
CA ASP A 425 14.87 7.80 10.79
C ASP A 425 15.19 8.22 9.34
N ILE A 426 14.22 8.85 8.68
CA ILE A 426 14.34 9.26 7.28
C ILE A 426 15.48 10.26 7.08
N ALA A 427 15.67 11.20 8.01
CA ALA A 427 16.69 12.24 7.90
C ALA A 427 18.10 11.64 8.03
N VAL A 428 18.29 10.72 8.97
CA VAL A 428 19.58 10.03 9.14
C VAL A 428 19.89 9.14 7.95
N LEU A 429 18.89 8.44 7.38
CA LEU A 429 19.07 7.64 6.16
C LEU A 429 19.49 8.51 4.97
N LYS A 430 18.84 9.68 4.78
CA LYS A 430 19.22 10.64 3.75
C LYS A 430 20.62 11.22 4.00
N GLN A 431 20.96 11.55 5.24
CA GLN A 431 22.29 12.06 5.58
C GLN A 431 23.39 11.03 5.32
N ALA A 432 23.13 9.74 5.56
CA ALA A 432 24.08 8.68 5.26
C ALA A 432 24.27 8.45 3.75
N TYR A 433 23.26 8.80 2.94
CA TYR A 433 23.28 8.67 1.49
C TYR A 433 24.13 9.73 0.79
N GLU A 434 24.11 10.97 1.29
CA GLU A 434 25.02 12.05 0.87
C GLU A 434 26.49 11.64 1.08
#